data_AF-A0A950J250-F1
#
_entry.id   AF-A0A950J250-F1
#
_cell.length_a   1.000
_cell.length_b   1.000
_cell.length_c   1.000
_cell.angle_alpha   90.00
_cell.angle_beta   90.00
_cell.angle_gamma   90.00
#
_symmetry.space_group_name_H-M   'P 1'
#
loop_
_entity.id
_entity.type
_entity.pdbx_description
1 polymer ?
#
loop_
_entity_poly.entity_id
_entity_poly.type
_entity_poly.pdbx_seq_one_letter_code
_entity_poly.pdbx_strand_id
1 'polypeptide(L)'
;MRLLTFSHDAQAAVRTPGVLVDQNVFALDCASLEAAAAMPRGELKKLVAQVKQRSGRPIDEVPLRAPVIPRKNVFCVGRNYLEHAQEGARAFGRQAKIPEVPEFFTKAVTSIADPNATLTFSSRLSQEYDW
;
A
#
# COMPACT_ATOMS: atom_id res chain seq x y z
N MET A 1 7.56 13.86 2.87
CA MET A 1 8.47 12.73 2.57
C MET A 1 7.61 11.53 2.26
N ARG A 2 7.86 10.85 1.14
CA ARG A 2 7.08 9.67 0.69
C ARG A 2 8.03 8.48 0.63
N LEU A 3 7.71 7.42 1.37
CA LEU A 3 8.44 6.16 1.36
C LEU A 3 7.74 5.18 0.41
N LEU A 4 8.51 4.37 -0.30
CA LEU A 4 7.98 3.38 -1.24
C LEU A 4 8.89 2.16 -1.31
N THR A 5 8.37 1.08 -1.90
CA THR A 5 9.17 -0.08 -2.30
C THR A 5 9.16 -0.14 -3.83
N PHE A 6 10.30 -0.35 -4.45
CA PHE A 6 10.44 -0.44 -5.91
C PHE A 6 11.41 -1.56 -6.29
N SER A 7 11.48 -1.88 -7.58
CA SER A 7 12.51 -2.74 -8.15
C SER A 7 13.36 -1.95 -9.15
N HIS A 8 14.64 -2.31 -9.30
CA HIS A 8 15.52 -1.63 -10.26
C HIS A 8 15.18 -1.97 -11.72
N ASP A 9 14.49 -3.08 -11.94
CA ASP A 9 14.06 -3.56 -13.25
C ASP A 9 12.72 -4.30 -13.08
N ALA A 10 11.92 -4.39 -14.15
CA ALA A 10 10.60 -5.01 -14.13
C ALA A 10 10.68 -6.51 -13.79
N GLN A 11 11.73 -7.18 -14.27
CA GLN A 11 12.00 -8.60 -14.03
C GLN A 11 12.70 -8.84 -12.69
N ALA A 12 13.22 -7.79 -12.03
CA ALA A 12 13.90 -7.96 -10.75
C ALA A 12 12.89 -8.31 -9.64
N ALA A 13 13.12 -9.45 -9.00
CA ALA A 13 12.37 -9.90 -7.82
C ALA A 13 12.73 -9.10 -6.55
N VAL A 14 13.84 -8.36 -6.58
CA VAL A 14 14.35 -7.62 -5.41
C VAL A 14 13.43 -6.42 -5.13
N ARG A 15 12.96 -6.34 -3.88
CA ARG A 15 12.18 -5.24 -3.33
C ARG A 15 13.11 -4.29 -2.58
N THR A 16 13.35 -3.12 -3.15
CA THR A 16 14.24 -2.09 -2.60
C THR A 16 13.43 -1.02 -1.88
N PRO A 17 13.71 -0.72 -0.59
CA PRO A 17 13.10 0.43 0.07
C PRO A 17 13.65 1.72 -0.53
N GLY A 18 12.77 2.71 -0.72
CA GLY A 18 13.11 3.97 -1.35
C GLY A 18 12.37 5.15 -0.77
N VAL A 19 12.86 6.35 -1.11
CA VAL A 19 12.22 7.62 -0.83
C VAL A 19 11.98 8.38 -2.14
N LEU A 20 10.81 8.98 -2.26
CA LEU A 20 10.44 9.82 -3.39
C LEU A 20 10.59 11.30 -3.04
N VAL A 21 11.39 11.99 -3.84
CA VAL A 21 11.77 13.41 -3.70
C VAL A 21 11.79 14.01 -5.09
N ASP A 22 10.99 15.06 -5.33
CA ASP A 22 11.00 15.81 -6.61
C ASP A 22 10.93 14.89 -7.85
N GLN A 23 9.95 13.98 -7.85
CA GLN A 23 9.71 12.93 -8.88
C GLN A 23 10.83 11.91 -9.08
N ASN A 24 11.87 11.95 -8.25
CA ASN A 24 12.96 10.99 -8.28
C ASN A 24 12.90 10.04 -7.08
N VAL A 25 13.18 8.78 -7.34
CA VAL A 25 13.28 7.69 -6.37
C VAL A 25 14.74 7.46 -6.03
N PHE A 26 15.03 7.44 -4.74
CA PHE A 26 16.35 7.14 -4.20
C PHE A 26 16.25 5.87 -3.35
N ALA A 27 17.12 4.90 -3.61
CA ALA A 27 17.25 3.72 -2.76
C ALA A 27 17.72 4.13 -1.36
N LEU A 28 17.06 3.58 -0.34
CA LEU A 28 17.47 3.73 1.06
C LEU A 28 18.39 2.57 1.44
N ASP A 29 19.49 2.89 2.12
CA ASP A 29 20.42 1.88 2.64
C ASP A 29 19.87 1.27 3.94
N CYS A 30 18.77 0.54 3.84
CA CYS A 30 18.15 -0.18 4.94
C CYS A 30 17.54 -1.50 4.47
N ALA A 31 17.27 -2.40 5.41
CA ALA A 31 16.83 -3.75 5.07
C ALA A 31 15.46 -3.82 4.38
N SER A 32 14.52 -2.95 4.78
CA SER A 32 13.15 -2.95 4.23
C SER A 32 12.44 -1.61 4.48
N LEU A 33 11.25 -1.44 3.90
CA LEU A 33 10.47 -0.22 4.10
C LEU A 33 9.94 -0.12 5.53
N GLU A 34 9.59 -1.26 6.13
CA GLU A 34 9.20 -1.38 7.53
C GLU A 34 10.35 -0.97 8.46
N ALA A 35 11.59 -1.37 8.14
CA ALA A 35 12.77 -0.92 8.87
C ALA A 35 12.93 0.61 8.79
N ALA A 36 12.77 1.20 7.60
CA ALA A 36 12.80 2.65 7.43
C ALA A 36 11.66 3.35 8.21
N ALA A 37 10.45 2.79 8.19
CA ALA A 37 9.28 3.35 8.88
C ALA A 37 9.41 3.27 10.41
N ALA A 38 10.14 2.28 10.92
CA ALA A 38 10.41 2.12 12.35
C ALA A 38 11.54 3.01 12.88
N MET A 39 12.35 3.62 12.00
CA MET A 39 13.44 4.50 12.42
C MET A 39 12.92 5.77 13.12
N PRO A 40 13.67 6.30 14.11
CA PRO A 40 13.44 7.63 14.62
C PRO A 40 13.43 8.67 13.49
N ARG A 41 12.48 9.60 13.52
CA ARG A 41 12.32 10.60 12.45
C ARG A 41 13.60 11.39 12.12
N GLY A 42 14.43 11.67 13.13
CA GLY A 42 15.70 12.36 12.95
C GLY A 42 16.74 11.55 12.17
N GLU A 43 16.79 10.24 12.40
CA GLU A 43 17.68 9.31 11.70
C GLU A 43 17.23 9.11 10.26
N LEU A 44 15.93 8.88 10.04
CA LEU A 44 15.37 8.77 8.69
C LEU A 44 15.59 10.04 7.86
N LYS A 45 15.48 11.23 8.47
CA LYS A 45 15.82 12.49 7.79
C LYS A 45 17.29 12.56 7.38
N LYS A 46 18.22 12.11 8.23
CA LYS A 46 19.65 12.05 7.91
C LYS A 46 19.92 11.08 6.75
N LEU A 47 19.35 9.88 6.81
CA LEU A 47 19.46 8.88 5.73
C LEU A 47 18.92 9.44 4.41
N VAL A 48 17.74 10.06 4.43
CA VAL A 48 17.15 10.70 3.24
C VAL A 48 18.04 11.83 2.70
N ALA A 49 18.65 12.64 3.57
CA ALA A 49 19.57 13.69 3.14
C ALA A 49 20.84 13.13 2.49
N GLN A 50 21.34 11.98 2.96
CA GLN A 50 22.51 11.30 2.39
C GLN A 50 22.22 10.70 1.01
N VAL A 51 21.10 9.98 0.85
CA VAL A 51 20.79 9.31 -0.43
C VAL A 51 20.45 10.31 -1.54
N LYS A 52 19.94 11.50 -1.20
CA LYS A 52 19.69 12.59 -2.16
C LYS A 52 20.94 13.09 -2.87
N GLN A 53 22.13 12.85 -2.30
CA GLN A 53 23.41 13.22 -2.94
C GLN A 53 23.81 12.22 -4.05
N ARG A 54 23.06 11.14 -4.22
CA ARG A 54 23.28 10.10 -5.25
C ARG A 54 22.41 10.38 -6.47
N SER A 55 22.64 9.64 -7.55
CA SER A 55 21.75 9.65 -8.71
C SER A 55 20.41 8.97 -8.36
N GLY A 56 19.32 9.74 -8.38
CA GLY A 56 17.96 9.25 -8.29
C GLY A 56 17.43 8.82 -9.67
N ARG A 57 16.37 8.04 -9.69
CA ARG A 57 15.68 7.63 -10.93
C ARG A 57 14.30 8.26 -11.02
N PRO A 58 13.86 8.70 -12.21
CA PRO A 58 12.48 9.13 -12.39
C PRO A 58 11.49 8.04 -11.92
N ILE A 59 10.42 8.45 -11.23
CA ILE A 59 9.46 7.51 -10.64
C ILE A 59 8.70 6.67 -11.68
N ASP A 60 8.50 7.22 -12.87
CA ASP A 60 7.88 6.57 -14.03
C ASP A 60 8.79 5.54 -14.71
N GLU A 61 10.10 5.57 -14.45
CA GLU A 61 11.07 4.62 -14.96
C GLU A 61 11.34 3.44 -14.00
N VAL A 62 10.69 3.40 -12.83
CA VAL A 62 10.86 2.33 -11.85
C VAL A 62 9.56 1.55 -11.59
N PRO A 63 9.60 0.20 -11.64
CA PRO A 63 8.48 -0.61 -11.18
C PRO A 63 8.22 -0.41 -9.69
N LEU A 64 7.06 0.19 -9.37
CA LEU A 64 6.60 0.30 -8.00
C LEU A 64 6.08 -1.05 -7.51
N ARG A 65 6.37 -1.36 -6.25
CA ARG A 65 5.94 -2.58 -5.58
C ARG A 65 5.03 -2.24 -4.42
N ALA A 66 4.23 -3.20 -3.96
CA ALA A 66 3.45 -3.05 -2.74
C ALA A 66 4.39 -2.58 -1.61
N PRO A 67 4.09 -1.48 -0.90
CA PRO A 67 5.04 -0.88 0.04
C PRO A 67 5.50 -1.85 1.13
N VAL A 68 4.60 -2.68 1.63
CA VAL A 68 4.82 -3.62 2.72
C VAL A 68 4.14 -4.95 2.39
N ILE A 69 4.80 -6.07 2.70
CA ILE A 69 4.20 -7.41 2.66
C ILE A 69 4.19 -7.94 4.10
N PRO A 70 3.05 -7.86 4.81
CA PRO A 70 3.00 -8.25 6.21
C PRO A 70 3.15 -9.76 6.38
N ARG A 71 3.66 -10.18 7.54
CA ARG A 71 3.83 -11.61 7.89
C ARG A 71 2.51 -12.34 8.16
N LYS A 72 1.43 -11.60 8.37
CA LYS A 72 0.08 -12.10 8.69
C LYS A 72 -0.94 -11.30 7.91
N ASN A 73 -2.20 -11.75 7.93
CA ASN A 73 -3.31 -11.08 7.29
C ASN A 73 -3.41 -9.59 7.71
N VAL A 74 -3.93 -8.78 6.80
CA VAL A 74 -4.23 -7.37 7.03
C VAL A 74 -5.57 -7.28 7.75
N PHE A 75 -5.61 -6.63 8.92
CA PHE A 75 -6.87 -6.26 9.56
C PHE A 75 -7.49 -5.07 8.83
N CYS A 76 -8.77 -5.20 8.51
CA CYS A 76 -9.56 -4.18 7.83
C CYS A 76 -10.70 -3.73 8.74
N VAL A 77 -11.08 -2.46 8.63
CA VAL A 77 -12.23 -1.88 9.36
C VAL A 77 -13.41 -1.77 8.39
N GLY A 78 -14.54 -2.38 8.75
CA GLY A 78 -15.81 -2.25 8.04
C GLY A 78 -16.58 -1.00 8.49
N ARG A 79 -17.41 -0.46 7.59
CA ARG A 79 -18.41 0.60 7.87
C ARG A 79 -17.91 1.75 8.78
N ASN A 80 -16.74 2.31 8.46
CA ASN A 80 -16.10 3.38 9.24
C ASN A 80 -16.42 4.81 8.70
N TYR A 81 -17.39 4.92 7.80
CA TYR A 81 -17.88 6.18 7.22
C TYR A 81 -19.40 6.16 7.20
N LEU A 82 -20.03 7.20 7.74
CA LEU A 82 -21.48 7.26 7.91
C LEU A 82 -22.21 7.26 6.57
N GLU A 83 -21.76 8.09 5.64
CA GLU A 83 -22.36 8.23 4.30
C GLU A 83 -22.30 6.91 3.54
N HIS A 84 -21.16 6.23 3.58
CA HIS A 84 -20.96 4.94 2.93
C HIS A 84 -21.84 3.84 3.57
N ALA A 85 -21.98 3.82 4.89
CA ALA A 85 -22.87 2.89 5.57
C ALA A 85 -24.34 3.11 5.20
N GLN A 86 -24.76 4.37 5.02
CA GLN A 86 -26.11 4.72 4.59
C GLN A 86 -26.35 4.38 3.11
N GLU A 87 -25.37 4.64 2.24
CA GLU A 87 -25.42 4.28 0.83
C GLU A 87 -25.63 2.78 0.64
N GLY A 88 -24.80 1.94 1.29
CA GLY A 88 -24.93 0.50 1.22
C GLY A 88 -26.31 0.02 1.68
N ALA A 89 -26.83 0.60 2.76
CA ALA A 89 -28.18 0.26 3.24
C ALA A 89 -29.26 0.58 2.21
N ARG A 90 -29.20 1.76 1.58
CA ARG A 90 -30.13 2.16 0.51
C ARG A 90 -30.04 1.23 -0.70
N ALA A 91 -28.82 0.86 -1.13
CA ALA A 91 -28.61 -0.04 -2.27
C ALA A 91 -29.27 -1.41 -2.04
N PHE A 92 -29.28 -1.90 -0.80
CA PHE A 92 -29.93 -3.16 -0.43
C PHE A 92 -31.39 -3.02 0.05
N GLY A 93 -31.99 -1.83 -0.04
CA GLY A 93 -33.37 -1.57 0.43
C GLY A 93 -33.56 -1.75 1.94
N ARG A 94 -32.52 -1.51 2.74
CA ARG A 94 -32.49 -1.68 4.19
C ARG A 94 -32.29 -0.34 4.89
N GLN A 95 -32.70 -0.25 6.16
CA GLN A 95 -32.30 0.87 7.01
C GLN A 95 -30.81 0.77 7.36
N ALA A 96 -30.15 1.92 7.41
CA ALA A 96 -28.75 2.00 7.79
C ALA A 96 -28.57 1.65 9.27
N LYS A 97 -28.07 0.45 9.54
CA LYS A 97 -27.65 0.06 10.88
C LYS A 97 -26.20 0.50 11.08
N ILE A 98 -26.02 1.59 11.82
CA ILE A 98 -24.69 2.07 12.22
C ILE A 98 -24.17 1.13 13.32
N PRO A 99 -22.98 0.52 13.16
CA PRO A 99 -22.39 -0.30 14.21
C PRO A 99 -22.11 0.54 15.47
N GLU A 100 -22.46 -0.01 16.64
CA GLU A 100 -22.11 0.61 17.93
C GLU A 100 -20.63 0.38 18.31
N VAL A 101 -19.99 -0.61 17.69
CA VAL A 101 -18.58 -0.96 17.88
C VAL A 101 -17.90 -1.16 16.53
N PRO A 102 -16.57 -0.96 16.42
CA PRO A 102 -15.85 -1.17 15.17
C PRO A 102 -15.93 -2.62 14.70
N GLU A 103 -16.13 -2.79 13.40
CA GLU A 103 -16.20 -4.11 12.78
C GLU A 103 -14.87 -4.43 12.10
N PHE A 104 -14.31 -5.58 12.44
CA PHE A 104 -13.05 -6.04 11.88
C PHE A 104 -13.22 -7.31 11.08
N PHE A 105 -12.51 -7.36 9.96
CA PHE A 105 -12.28 -8.58 9.19
C PHE A 105 -10.82 -8.62 8.75
N THR A 106 -10.38 -9.72 8.13
CA THR A 106 -9.01 -9.82 7.62
C THR A 106 -8.95 -10.16 6.14
N LYS A 107 -7.92 -9.65 5.46
CA LYS A 107 -7.55 -10.01 4.08
C LYS A 107 -6.25 -10.81 4.07
N ALA A 108 -6.23 -11.90 3.30
CA ALA A 108 -5.05 -12.75 3.16
C ALA A 108 -3.86 -11.99 2.57
N VAL A 109 -2.64 -12.30 3.00
CA VAL A 109 -1.42 -11.67 2.46
C VAL A 109 -1.30 -11.87 0.96
N THR A 110 -1.78 -13.01 0.44
CA THR A 110 -1.81 -13.34 -0.99
C THR A 110 -2.75 -12.47 -1.83
N SER A 111 -3.58 -11.63 -1.20
CA SER A 111 -4.45 -10.66 -1.89
C SER A 111 -3.76 -9.32 -2.18
N ILE A 112 -2.55 -9.09 -1.67
CA ILE A 112 -1.81 -7.85 -1.91
C ILE A 112 -1.25 -7.86 -3.33
N ALA A 113 -1.53 -6.80 -4.08
CA ALA A 113 -1.01 -6.56 -5.41
C ALA A 113 -0.07 -5.34 -5.42
N ASP A 114 0.86 -5.31 -6.39
CA ASP A 114 1.69 -4.14 -6.62
C ASP A 114 0.84 -2.96 -7.17
N PRO A 115 1.26 -1.70 -7.00
CA PRO A 115 0.60 -0.55 -7.61
C PRO A 115 0.45 -0.75 -9.13
N ASN A 116 -0.73 -0.44 -9.67
CA ASN A 116 -1.09 -0.62 -11.09
C ASN A 116 -1.07 -2.07 -11.59
N ALA A 117 -0.95 -3.07 -10.72
CA ALA A 117 -1.08 -4.46 -11.11
C ALA A 117 -2.49 -4.73 -11.67
N THR A 118 -2.56 -5.49 -12.76
CA THR A 118 -3.84 -5.96 -13.29
C THR A 118 -4.41 -7.03 -12.38
N LEU A 119 -5.61 -6.79 -11.83
CA LEU A 119 -6.35 -7.78 -11.05
C LEU A 119 -7.18 -8.66 -11.98
N THR A 120 -7.02 -9.97 -11.87
CA THR A 120 -7.80 -10.93 -12.65
C THR A 120 -9.00 -11.42 -11.84
N PHE A 121 -10.20 -11.15 -12.36
CA PHE A 121 -11.45 -11.55 -11.74
C PHE A 121 -12.11 -12.66 -12.56
N SER A 122 -12.65 -13.67 -11.88
CA SER A 122 -13.30 -14.82 -12.52
C SER A 122 -14.80 -14.73 -12.33
N SER A 123 -15.55 -14.66 -13.42
CA SER A 123 -17.03 -14.68 -13.38
C SER A 123 -17.59 -15.99 -12.81
N ARG A 124 -16.77 -17.05 -12.68
CA ARG A 124 -17.15 -18.28 -11.98
C ARG A 124 -17.18 -18.12 -10.45
N LEU A 125 -16.44 -17.15 -9.91
CA LEU A 125 -16.36 -16.90 -8.47
C LEU A 125 -17.37 -15.84 -8.01
N SER A 126 -17.50 -14.75 -8.75
CA SER A 126 -18.48 -13.70 -8.47
C SER A 126 -18.83 -12.94 -9.75
N GLN A 127 -20.03 -12.36 -9.79
CA GLN A 127 -20.45 -11.36 -10.78
C GLN A 127 -20.54 -9.95 -10.18
N GLU A 128 -20.34 -9.84 -8.87
CA GLU A 128 -20.51 -8.62 -8.08
C GLU A 128 -19.17 -8.24 -7.43
N TYR A 129 -18.16 -7.99 -8.25
CA TYR A 129 -16.90 -7.41 -7.80
C TYR A 129 -17.06 -5.91 -7.60
N ASP A 130 -16.45 -5.37 -6.55
CA ASP A 130 -16.62 -3.98 -6.11
C ASP A 130 -15.28 -3.36 -5.67
N TRP A 131 -15.22 -2.03 -5.54
CA TRP A 131 -14.01 -1.27 -5.17
C TRP A 131 -14.19 -0.33 -3.97
#